data_AF-A0A6N3I3R2-F1
#
_entry.id   AF-A0A6N3I3R2-F1
#
_cell.length_a   1.000
_cell.length_b   1.000
_cell.length_c   1.000
_cell.angle_alpha   90.00
_cell.angle_beta   90.00
_cell.angle_gamma   90.00
#
_symmetry.space_group_name_H-M   'P 1'
#
loop_
_entity.id
_entity.type
_entity.pdbx_description
1 polymer ?
#
loop_
_entity_poly.entity_id
_entity_poly.type
_entity_poly.pdbx_seq_one_letter_code
_entity_poly.pdbx_strand_id
1 'polypeptide(L)'
;MASLSNAVTIIVVFAILIQFLVDRVKELVGDKVMNIVKAPVWAVAFGALFALMFDIDFFALMGYSSQLPIIAKVITGLILSSGSTGVHELVAKLRESRVDS
;
A
#
# COMPACT_ATOMS: atom_id res chain seq x y z
N MET A 1 2.63 -10.45 19.21
CA MET A 1 1.34 -9.84 18.81
C MET A 1 1.43 -8.33 18.63
N ALA A 2 2.06 -7.58 19.55
CA ALA A 2 2.20 -6.11 19.40
C ALA A 2 2.96 -5.67 18.13
N SER A 3 4.01 -6.40 17.70
CA SER A 3 4.79 -6.05 16.51
C SER A 3 4.00 -6.18 15.20
N LEU A 4 3.25 -7.27 15.03
CA LEU A 4 2.41 -7.49 13.84
C LEU A 4 1.27 -6.48 13.79
N SER A 5 0.63 -6.21 14.93
CA SER A 5 -0.44 -5.19 15.01
C SER A 5 0.08 -3.83 14.55
N ASN A 6 1.26 -3.41 15.01
CA ASN A 6 1.87 -2.15 14.62
C ASN A 6 2.22 -2.12 13.13
N ALA A 7 2.78 -3.21 12.58
CA ALA A 7 3.09 -3.31 11.16
C ALA A 7 1.83 -3.18 10.29
N VAL A 8 0.76 -3.88 10.64
CA VAL A 8 -0.54 -3.79 9.93
C VAL A 8 -1.10 -2.37 10.01
N THR A 9 -1.05 -1.72 11.18
CA THR A 9 -1.51 -0.33 11.33
C THR A 9 -0.73 0.62 10.42
N ILE A 10 0.60 0.50 10.37
CA ILE A 10 1.46 1.33 9.51
C ILE A 10 1.08 1.14 8.04
N ILE A 11 0.95 -0.10 7.58
CA ILE A 11 0.57 -0.42 6.19
C ILE A 11 -0.78 0.20 5.83
N VAL A 12 -1.77 0.08 6.72
CA VAL A 12 -3.11 0.65 6.50
C VAL A 12 -3.04 2.18 6.41
N VAL A 13 -2.29 2.83 7.30
CA VAL A 13 -2.11 4.30 7.26
C VAL A 13 -1.45 4.73 5.96
N PHE A 14 -0.40 4.04 5.53
CA PHE A 14 0.29 4.34 4.26
C PHE A 14 -0.61 4.11 3.04
N ALA A 15 -1.37 3.02 3.02
CA ALA A 15 -2.33 2.75 1.96
C ALA A 15 -3.38 3.88 1.83
N ILE A 16 -3.94 4.34 2.96
CA ILE A 16 -4.90 5.45 2.99
C ILE A 16 -4.25 6.75 2.48
N LEU A 17 -3.02 7.04 2.90
CA LEU A 17 -2.29 8.23 2.45
C LEU A 17 -2.02 8.23 0.94
N ILE A 18 -1.57 7.10 0.39
CA ILE A 18 -1.36 6.95 -1.06
C ILE A 18 -2.67 7.18 -1.80
N GLN A 19 -3.77 6.60 -1.32
CA GLN A 19 -5.07 6.75 -1.96
C GLN A 19 -5.58 8.19 -1.93
N PHE A 20 -5.41 8.87 -0.79
CA PHE A 20 -5.72 10.29 -0.65
C PHE A 20 -4.92 11.15 -1.65
N LEU A 21 -3.63 10.87 -1.84
CA LEU A 21 -2.80 11.59 -2.81
C LEU A 21 -3.25 11.32 -4.25
N VAL A 22 -3.57 10.06 -4.57
CA VAL A 22 -4.10 9.70 -5.91
C VAL A 22 -5.40 10.45 -6.19
N ASP A 23 -6.31 10.54 -5.22
CA ASP A 23 -7.57 11.25 -5.39
C ASP A 23 -7.36 12.76 -5.52
N ARG A 24 -6.44 13.33 -4.74
CA ARG A 24 -6.06 14.74 -4.89
C ARG A 24 -5.45 15.04 -6.25
N VAL A 25 -4.63 14.14 -6.78
CA VAL A 25 -4.08 14.27 -8.13
C VAL A 25 -5.20 14.23 -9.16
N LYS A 26 -6.15 13.28 -9.07
CA LYS A 26 -7.31 13.24 -9.98
C LYS A 26 -8.05 14.57 -10.03
N GLU A 27 -8.32 15.17 -8.87
CA GLU A 27 -8.97 16.49 -8.77
C GLU A 27 -8.13 17.60 -9.40
N LEU A 28 -6.81 17.57 -9.22
CA LEU A 28 -5.90 18.61 -9.69
C LEU A 28 -5.68 18.57 -11.22
N VAL A 29 -5.45 17.38 -11.77
CA VAL A 29 -5.05 17.24 -13.18
C VAL A 29 -6.23 17.08 -14.14
N GLY A 30 -7.42 16.75 -13.61
CA GLY A 30 -8.67 16.64 -14.36
C GLY A 30 -8.69 15.52 -15.42
N ASP A 31 -9.84 15.39 -16.10
CA ASP A 31 -10.12 14.27 -17.00
C ASP A 31 -9.14 14.13 -18.17
N LYS A 32 -8.53 15.25 -18.59
CA LYS A 32 -7.61 15.27 -19.73
C LYS A 32 -6.34 14.48 -19.46
N VAL A 33 -5.76 14.59 -18.27
CA VAL A 33 -4.57 13.81 -17.89
C VAL A 33 -4.94 12.41 -17.43
N MET A 34 -6.11 12.23 -16.82
CA MET A 34 -6.61 10.91 -16.43
C MET A 34 -6.84 9.97 -17.62
N ASN A 35 -7.11 10.52 -18.82
CA ASN A 35 -7.17 9.76 -20.06
C ASN A 35 -5.79 9.29 -20.57
N ILE A 36 -4.70 9.97 -20.18
CA ILE A 36 -3.34 9.60 -20.57
C ILE A 36 -2.71 8.69 -19.51
N VAL A 37 -2.78 9.09 -18.24
CA VAL A 37 -2.22 8.35 -17.10
C VAL A 37 -3.34 7.97 -16.13
N LYS A 38 -3.70 6.69 -16.14
CA LYS A 38 -4.78 6.15 -15.30
C LYS A 38 -4.43 6.19 -13.82
N ALA A 39 -5.44 6.26 -12.97
CA ALA A 39 -5.32 6.24 -11.50
C ALA A 39 -4.39 5.15 -10.93
N PRO A 40 -4.40 3.89 -11.42
CA PRO A 40 -3.53 2.84 -10.89
C PRO A 40 -2.04 3.13 -11.10
N VAL A 41 -1.68 3.86 -12.16
CA VAL A 41 -0.29 4.22 -12.45
C VAL A 41 0.22 5.22 -11.42
N TRP A 42 -0.61 6.19 -11.04
CA TRP A 42 -0.31 7.13 -9.96
C TRP A 42 -0.19 6.41 -8.62
N ALA A 43 -1.09 5.47 -8.33
CA ALA A 43 -1.02 4.68 -7.11
C ALA A 43 0.31 3.92 -7.00
N VAL A 44 0.71 3.23 -8.08
CA VAL A 44 2.00 2.50 -8.15
C VAL A 44 3.18 3.44 -7.98
N ALA A 45 3.17 4.59 -8.65
CA ALA A 45 4.23 5.59 -8.54
C ALA A 45 4.37 6.11 -7.11
N PHE A 46 3.26 6.50 -6.46
CA PHE A 46 3.28 6.97 -5.08
C PHE A 46 3.64 5.86 -4.09
N GLY A 47 3.14 4.64 -4.29
CA GLY A 47 3.46 3.50 -3.43
C GLY A 47 4.94 3.12 -3.48
N ALA A 48 5.51 3.00 -4.69
CA ALA A 48 6.94 2.75 -4.86
C ALA A 48 7.79 3.89 -4.29
N LEU A 49 7.41 5.14 -4.55
CA LEU A 49 8.10 6.31 -4.01
C LEU A 49 8.09 6.30 -2.48
N PHE A 50 6.95 6.07 -1.84
CA PHE A 50 6.81 6.09 -0.39
C PHE A 50 7.56 4.93 0.27
N ALA A 51 7.48 3.72 -0.30
CA ALA A 51 8.21 2.58 0.24
C ALA A 51 9.74 2.78 0.18
N LEU A 52 10.23 3.40 -0.89
CA LEU A 52 11.66 3.74 -1.01
C LEU A 52 12.05 4.92 -0.10
N MET A 53 11.22 5.96 -0.03
CA MET A 53 11.51 7.19 0.72
C MET A 53 11.49 7.00 2.23
N PHE A 54 10.57 6.16 2.73
CA PHE A 54 10.39 5.88 4.17
C PHE A 54 10.99 4.55 4.60
N ASP A 55 11.78 3.91 3.74
CA ASP A 55 12.43 2.63 4.01
C ASP A 55 11.47 1.51 4.45
N ILE A 56 10.28 1.47 3.84
CA ILE A 56 9.25 0.51 4.21
C ILE A 56 9.51 -0.81 3.49
N ASP A 57 9.80 -1.83 4.28
CA ASP A 57 9.92 -3.21 3.81
C ASP A 57 8.93 -4.10 4.58
N PHE A 58 7.86 -4.49 3.90
CA PHE A 58 6.83 -5.35 4.47
C PHE A 58 7.39 -6.72 4.87
N PHE A 59 8.35 -7.25 4.12
CA PHE A 59 8.97 -8.54 4.41
C PHE A 59 9.84 -8.44 5.66
N ALA A 60 10.61 -7.36 5.80
CA ALA A 60 11.37 -7.10 7.02
C ALA A 60 10.47 -6.92 8.25
N LEU A 61 9.33 -6.24 8.10
CA LEU A 61 8.32 -6.11 9.17
C LEU A 61 7.71 -7.46 9.58
N MET A 62 7.63 -8.43 8.67
CA MET A 62 7.22 -9.80 8.95
C MET A 62 8.37 -10.71 9.44
N GLY A 63 9.60 -10.18 9.56
CA GLY A 63 10.77 -10.93 10.01
C GLY A 63 11.54 -11.65 8.91
N TYR A 64 11.23 -11.43 7.64
CA TYR A 64 12.00 -11.94 6.51
C TYR A 64 13.11 -10.97 6.14
N SER A 65 14.35 -11.45 6.03
CA SER A 65 15.47 -10.66 5.53
C SER A 65 15.65 -10.91 4.04
N SER A 66 15.46 -9.87 3.22
CA SER A 66 15.69 -9.95 1.77
C SER A 66 17.17 -9.73 1.45
N GLN A 67 17.73 -10.58 0.58
CA GLN A 67 19.07 -10.37 0.03
C GLN A 67 19.16 -9.12 -0.86
N LEU A 68 18.02 -8.67 -1.39
CA LEU A 68 17.89 -7.48 -2.23
C LEU A 68 16.85 -6.54 -1.62
N PRO A 69 17.24 -5.70 -0.63
CA PRO A 69 16.33 -4.82 0.11
C PRO A 69 15.59 -3.83 -0.80
N ILE A 70 16.22 -3.39 -1.88
CA ILE A 70 15.61 -2.46 -2.85
C ILE A 70 14.41 -3.12 -3.53
N ILE A 71 14.53 -4.39 -3.94
CA ILE A 71 13.44 -5.12 -4.60
C ILE A 71 12.29 -5.35 -3.60
N ALA A 72 12.61 -5.70 -2.36
CA ALA A 72 11.61 -5.88 -1.31
C ALA A 72 10.81 -4.59 -1.04
N LYS A 73 11.48 -3.43 -1.05
CA LYS A 73 10.84 -2.11 -0.92
C LYS A 73 9.98 -1.76 -2.13
N VAL A 74 10.42 -2.05 -3.35
CA VAL A 74 9.59 -1.84 -4.56
C VAL A 74 8.33 -2.70 -4.51
N ILE A 75 8.44 -3.98 -4.15
CA ILE A 75 7.30 -4.87 -3.98
C ILE A 75 6.39 -4.37 -2.86
N THR A 76 6.96 -3.90 -1.74
CA THR A 76 6.21 -3.28 -0.65
C THR A 76 5.42 -2.06 -1.14
N GLY A 77 6.04 -1.20 -1.94
CA GLY A 77 5.38 -0.06 -2.55
C GLY A 77 4.25 -0.46 -3.50
N LEU A 78 4.41 -1.55 -4.25
CA LEU A 78 3.33 -2.11 -5.08
C LEU A 78 2.18 -2.65 -4.22
N ILE A 79 2.47 -3.36 -3.13
CA ILE A 79 1.46 -3.83 -2.17
C ILE A 79 0.71 -2.64 -1.58
N LEU A 80 1.42 -1.61 -1.11
CA LEU A 80 0.82 -0.39 -0.56
C LEU A 80 0.00 0.37 -1.61
N SER A 81 0.44 0.38 -2.87
CA SER A 81 -0.28 1.03 -3.98
C SER A 81 -1.60 0.38 -4.33
N SER A 82 -1.78 -0.91 -4.01
CA SER A 82 -3.05 -1.61 -4.24
C SER A 82 -4.19 -1.06 -3.37
N GLY A 83 -3.86 -0.26 -2.34
CA GLY A 83 -4.83 0.52 -1.57
C GLY A 83 -6.00 -0.31 -1.05
N SER A 84 -7.17 0.32 -1.03
CA SER A 84 -8.44 -0.20 -0.50
C SER A 84 -8.85 -1.57 -1.02
N THR A 85 -8.31 -2.08 -2.13
CA THR A 85 -8.59 -3.44 -2.61
C THR A 85 -7.91 -4.47 -1.73
N GLY A 86 -6.62 -4.30 -1.43
CA GLY A 86 -5.90 -5.16 -0.49
C GLY A 86 -6.41 -5.01 0.94
N VAL A 87 -6.75 -3.79 1.36
CA VAL A 87 -7.36 -3.55 2.68
C VAL A 87 -8.79 -4.11 2.76
N HIS A 88 -9.64 -3.96 1.74
CA HIS A 88 -10.96 -4.60 1.72
C HIS A 88 -10.84 -6.11 1.79
N GLU A 89 -9.89 -6.71 1.07
CA GLU A 89 -9.70 -8.15 1.07
C GLU A 89 -9.17 -8.65 2.43
N LEU A 90 -8.23 -7.93 3.05
CA LEU A 90 -7.73 -8.26 4.39
C LEU A 90 -8.80 -8.06 5.47
N VAL A 91 -9.60 -6.99 5.37
CA VAL A 91 -10.75 -6.74 6.26
C VAL A 91 -11.82 -7.83 6.06
N ALA A 92 -12.09 -8.24 4.82
CA ALA A 92 -13.01 -9.33 4.52
C ALA A 92 -12.51 -10.65 5.13
N LYS A 93 -11.24 -11.01 4.94
CA LYS A 93 -10.63 -12.21 5.51
C LYS A 93 -10.60 -12.19 7.04
N LEU A 94 -10.32 -11.04 7.65
CA LEU A 94 -10.42 -10.87 9.11
C LEU A 94 -11.86 -11.05 9.61
N ARG A 95 -12.85 -10.54 8.86
CA ARG A 95 -14.27 -10.69 9.20
C ARG A 95 -14.74 -12.14 9.07
N GLU A 96 -14.31 -12.85 8.04
CA GLU A 96 -14.55 -14.30 7.87
C GLU A 96 -13.92 -15.09 9.02
N SER A 97 -12.66 -14.82 9.38
CA SER A 97 -11.99 -15.53 10.48
C SER A 97 -12.68 -15.38 11.85
N ARG A 98 -13.48 -14.33 12.05
CA ARG A 98 -14.27 -14.10 13.28
C ARG A 98 -15.64 -14.79 13.27
N VAL A 99 -16.15 -15.19 12.10
CA VAL A 99 -17.44 -15.88 11.96
C VAL A 99 -17.29 -17.38 12.17
N ASP A 100 -16.09 -17.93 11.94
CA ASP A 100 -15.74 -19.34 12.16
C ASP A 100 -15.23 -19.67 13.58
N SER A 101 -15.35 -18.74 14.55
CA SER A 101 -15.06 -18.95 15.98
C SER A 101 -16.33 -18.87 16.81
#